data_AF-A0A496TCG2-F1
#
_entry.id   AF-A0A496TCG2-F1
#
_cell.length_a   1.000
_cell.length_b   1.000
_cell.length_c   1.000
_cell.angle_alpha   90.00
_cell.angle_beta   90.00
_cell.angle_gamma   90.00
#
_symmetry.space_group_name_H-M   'P 1'
#
loop_
_entity.id
_entity.type
_entity.pdbx_description
1 polymer ?
#
loop_
_entity_poly.entity_id
_entity_poly.type
_entity_poly.pdbx_seq_one_letter_code
_entity_poly.pdbx_strand_id
1 'polypeptide(L)' 'MVLISKSPEDTIKIGRKFAHILFPNAIVALVGSLGSGKTVFVKGICQGLG' A
#
# COMPACT_ATOMS: atom_id res chain seq x y z
N MET A 1 -6.99 -12.63 -2.35
CA MET A 1 -7.29 -11.63 -3.39
C MET A 1 -5.97 -11.17 -4.00
N VAL A 2 -5.91 -10.98 -5.32
CA VAL A 2 -4.72 -10.46 -6.01
C VAL A 2 -5.09 -9.16 -6.71
N LEU A 3 -4.26 -8.13 -6.55
CA LEU A 3 -4.40 -6.84 -7.23
C LEU A 3 -3.17 -6.62 -8.12
N ILE A 4 -3.40 -6.11 -9.34
CA ILE A 4 -2.33 -5.79 -10.28
C ILE A 4 -2.29 -4.27 -10.44
N SER A 5 -1.11 -3.70 -10.19
CA SER A 5 -0.81 -2.29 -10.40
C SER A 5 -0.03 -2.13 -11.70
N LYS A 6 -0.36 -1.12 -12.52
CA LYS A 6 0.36 -0.82 -13.77
C LYS A 6 1.15 0.49 -13.69
N SER A 7 1.11 1.17 -12.54
CA SER A 7 1.77 2.46 -12.35
C SER A 7 2.04 2.75 -10.86
N PRO A 8 2.97 3.66 -10.52
CA PRO A 8 3.11 4.16 -9.15
C PRO A 8 1.81 4.75 -8.60
N GLU A 9 1.04 5.46 -9.42
CA GLU A 9 -0.23 6.09 -9.06
C GLU A 9 -1.29 5.05 -8.69
N ASP A 10 -1.36 3.94 -9.44
CA ASP A 10 -2.24 2.81 -9.10
C ASP A 10 -1.82 2.16 -7.78
N THR A 11 -0.50 2.02 -7.55
CA THR A 11 0.04 1.50 -6.28
C THR A 11 -0.37 2.38 -5.10
N ILE A 12 -0.32 3.70 -5.27
CA ILE A 12 -0.81 4.67 -4.27
C ILE A 12 -2.31 4.50 -4.04
N LYS A 13 -3.13 4.41 -5.10
CA LYS A 13 -4.58 4.20 -4.98
C LYS A 13 -4.92 2.91 -4.24
N ILE A 14 -4.19 1.83 -4.51
CA ILE A 14 -4.35 0.55 -3.81
C ILE A 14 -3.98 0.71 -2.33
N GLY A 15 -2.85 1.38 -2.03
CA GLY A 15 -2.43 1.67 -0.66
C GLY A 15 -3.48 2.48 0.12
N ARG A 16 -4.05 3.52 -0.49
CA ARG A 16 -5.13 4.32 0.13
C ARG A 16 -6.36 3.48 0.46
N LYS A 17 -6.80 2.62 -0.48
CA LYS A 17 -7.93 1.70 -0.24
C LYS A 17 -7.62 0.68 0.86
N PHE A 18 -6.39 0.17 0.87
CA PHE A 18 -5.93 -0.77 1.88
C PHE A 18 -5.89 -0.14 3.29
N ALA A 19 -5.60 1.16 3.41
CA ALA A 19 -5.64 1.86 4.69
C ALA A 19 -6.98 1.75 5.42
N HIS A 20 -8.09 1.80 4.69
CA HIS A 20 -9.45 1.76 5.27
C HIS A 20 -9.85 0.41 5.86
N ILE A 21 -9.07 -0.66 5.60
CA ILE A 21 -9.30 -1.98 6.22
C ILE A 21 -8.33 -2.26 7.37
N LEU A 22 -7.38 -1.36 7.63
CA LEU A 22 -6.50 -1.46 8.79
C LEU A 22 -7.26 -1.09 10.06
N PHE A 23 -6.90 -1.78 11.14
CA PHE A 23 -7.47 -1.59 12.46
C PHE A 23 -6.36 -1.20 13.45
N PRO A 24 -6.70 -0.63 14.63
CA PRO A 24 -5.71 -0.26 15.62
C PRO A 24 -4.76 -1.42 15.96
N ASN A 25 -3.46 -1.12 16.05
CA ASN A 25 -2.37 -2.07 16.31
C ASN A 25 -2.10 -3.09 15.18
N ALA A 26 -2.65 -2.91 13.98
CA ALA A 26 -2.33 -3.77 12.84
C ALA A 26 -0.83 -3.69 12.47
N ILE A 27 -0.23 -4.85 12.19
CA ILE A 27 1.14 -4.99 11.70
C ILE A 27 1.09 -5.51 10.27
N VAL A 28 1.74 -4.80 9.34
CA VAL A 28 1.77 -5.15 7.92
C VAL A 28 3.20 -5.36 7.47
N ALA A 29 3.54 -6.59 7.06
CA ALA A 29 4.84 -6.90 6.49
C ALA A 29 4.86 -6.66 4.98
N LEU A 30 5.83 -5.89 4.48
CA LEU A 30 6.02 -5.63 3.05
C LEU A 30 7.23 -6.39 2.53
N VAL A 31 7.00 -7.32 1.61
CA VAL A 31 8.03 -8.21 1.06
C VAL A 31 8.17 -7.97 -0.44
N GLY A 32 9.41 -7.92 -0.92
CA GLY A 32 9.74 -7.75 -2.34
C GLY A 32 11.15 -7.23 -2.55
N SER A 33 11.68 -7.34 -3.76
CA SER A 33 13.02 -6.89 -4.14
C SER A 33 13.20 -5.36 -4.06
N LEU A 34 14.44 -4.88 -4.14
CA LEU A 34 14.70 -3.44 -4.26
C LEU A 34 13.98 -2.86 -5.50
N GLY A 35 13.35 -1.69 -5.36
CA GLY A 35 12.59 -1.07 -6.45
C GLY A 35 11.20 -1.66 -6.70
N SER A 36 10.76 -2.69 -5.96
CA SER A 36 9.45 -3.35 -6.17
C SER A 36 8.21 -2.51 -5.81
N GLY A 37 8.36 -1.23 -5.46
CA GLY A 37 7.24 -0.34 -5.13
C GLY A 37 6.75 -0.36 -3.69
N LYS A 38 7.42 -1.06 -2.75
CA LYS A 38 7.04 -1.10 -1.31
C LYS A 38 6.82 0.29 -0.72
N THR A 39 7.76 1.21 -0.91
CA THR A 39 7.66 2.58 -0.39
C THR A 39 6.52 3.38 -1.03
N VAL A 40 6.23 3.14 -2.32
CA VAL A 40 5.09 3.77 -3.01
C VAL A 40 3.77 3.28 -2.42
N PHE A 41 3.69 2.00 -2.10
CA PHE A 41 2.52 1.43 -1.42
C PHE A 41 2.33 2.02 -0.01
N VAL A 42 3.39 2.12 0.80
CA VAL A 42 3.34 2.77 2.12
C VAL A 42 2.85 4.21 2.02
N LYS A 43 3.33 4.99 1.04
CA LYS A 43 2.85 6.36 0.81
C LYS A 43 1.33 6.40 0.59
N GLY A 44 0.80 5.45 -0.18
CA GLY A 44 -0.64 5.28 -0.36
C GLY A 44 -1.36 4.97 0.94
N ILE A 45 -0.83 4.06 1.76
CA ILE A 45 -1.41 3.73 3.07
C ILE A 45 -1.47 4.97 3.96
N CYS A 46 -0.35 5.68 4.13
CA CYS A 46 -0.29 6.89 4.95
C CYS A 46 -1.34 7.92 4.49
N GLN A 47 -1.43 8.18 3.17
CA GLN A 47 -2.44 9.09 2.62
C GLN A 47 -3.90 8.66 2.88
N GLY A 48 -4.15 7.37 3.10
CA GLY A 48 -5.49 6.86 3.41
C GLY A 48 -5.84 6.88 4.90
N LEU A 49 -4.84 7.01 5.79
CA LEU A 49 -5.04 7.09 7.25
C LEU A 49 -5.27 8.52 7.75
N GLY A 50 -5.01 9.53 6.92
CA GLY A 50 -5.04 10.96 7.29
C GLY A 50 -3.65 11.51 7.55
#